data_AF-A0A9D4Y4D5-F1
#
_entry.id   AF-A0A9D4Y4D5-F1
#
_cell.length_a   1.000
_cell.length_b   1.000
_cell.length_c   1.000
_cell.angle_alpha   90.00
_cell.angle_beta   90.00
_cell.angle_gamma   90.00
#
_symmetry.space_group_name_H-M   'P 1'
#
loop_
_entity.id
_entity.type
_entity.pdbx_description
1 polymer ?
#
loop_
_entity_poly.entity_id
_entity_poly.type
_entity_poly.pdbx_seq_one_letter_code
_entity_poly.pdbx_strand_id
1 'polypeptide(L)'
;EKLYYALDSGAVPIYFGAPNVMDFVPPHSIIDGREFKSLEELATYVKAVANDPIAYAEYHAWRRCGVMGNYAKTRSMSLDTLSCRLCEAVSRKGGRSARS
;
A
#
# COMPACT_ATOMS: atom_id res chain seq x y z
N GLU A 1 -0.12 -7.04 5.95
CA GLU A 1 1.24 -6.48 5.93
C GLU A 1 1.24 -5.02 6.40
N LYS A 2 2.23 -4.56 7.18
CA LYS A 2 2.18 -3.26 7.91
C LYS A 2 1.93 -2.07 6.99
N LEU A 3 2.75 -1.94 5.94
CA LEU A 3 2.69 -0.85 4.98
C LEU A 3 1.37 -0.82 4.20
N TYR A 4 0.95 -2.00 3.69
CA TYR A 4 -0.25 -2.11 2.89
C TYR A 4 -1.53 -1.90 3.69
N TYR A 5 -1.57 -2.35 4.95
CA TYR A 5 -2.73 -2.10 5.81
C TYR A 5 -2.94 -0.60 6.10
N ALA A 6 -1.85 0.16 6.27
CA ALA A 6 -1.96 1.62 6.43
C ALA A 6 -2.45 2.30 5.15
N LEU A 7 -1.98 1.87 3.98
CA LEU A 7 -2.50 2.36 2.70
C LEU A 7 -3.98 1.97 2.51
N ASP A 8 -4.38 0.76 2.86
CA ASP A 8 -5.76 0.31 2.67
C ASP A 8 -6.74 1.01 3.63
N SER A 9 -6.30 1.36 4.85
CA SER A 9 -7.13 2.04 5.85
C SER A 9 -7.36 3.52 5.56
N GLY A 10 -6.71 4.08 4.53
CA GLY A 10 -6.81 5.50 4.22
C GLY A 10 -5.79 6.37 4.95
N ALA A 11 -4.85 5.79 5.69
CA ALA A 11 -3.77 6.55 6.32
C ALA A 11 -2.64 6.87 5.32
N VAL A 12 -1.77 7.82 5.69
CA VAL A 12 -0.49 8.09 5.04
C VAL A 12 0.61 7.44 5.88
N PRO A 13 1.25 6.34 5.42
CA PRO A 13 2.27 5.65 6.18
C PRO A 13 3.56 6.46 6.26
N ILE A 14 4.17 6.55 7.43
CA ILE A 14 5.57 6.93 7.61
C ILE A 14 6.39 5.64 7.63
N TYR A 15 7.24 5.44 6.62
CA TYR A 15 7.88 4.16 6.38
C TYR A 15 9.39 4.20 6.64
N PHE A 16 9.88 3.19 7.36
CA PHE A 16 11.30 2.92 7.58
C PHE A 16 11.57 1.45 7.26
N GLY A 17 12.12 1.17 6.08
CA GLY A 17 12.33 -0.22 5.66
C GLY A 17 13.20 -0.36 4.41
N ALA A 18 12.77 -1.20 3.48
CA ALA A 18 13.54 -1.52 2.27
C ALA A 18 13.80 -0.30 1.37
N PRO A 19 15.02 -0.12 0.81
CA PRO A 19 15.39 1.02 -0.08
C PRO A 19 14.53 1.11 -1.33
N ASN A 20 14.05 -0.03 -1.83
CA ASN A 20 13.23 -0.11 -3.03
C ASN A 20 11.71 -0.11 -2.73
N VAL A 21 11.26 0.44 -1.60
CA VAL A 21 9.82 0.48 -1.24
C VAL A 21 8.97 1.17 -2.32
N MET A 22 9.53 2.17 -3.00
CA MET A 22 8.86 2.91 -4.07
C MET A 22 8.47 2.03 -5.27
N ASP A 23 9.12 0.87 -5.45
CA ASP A 23 8.75 -0.10 -6.48
C ASP A 23 7.44 -0.83 -6.15
N PHE A 24 6.95 -0.75 -4.91
CA PHE A 24 5.82 -1.55 -4.42
C PHE A 24 4.63 -0.72 -3.92
N VAL A 25 4.77 0.60 -3.84
CA VAL A 25 3.70 1.51 -3.41
C VAL A 25 3.23 2.39 -4.57
N PRO A 26 2.01 2.93 -4.52
CA PRO A 26 1.60 3.96 -5.46
C PRO A 26 2.51 5.19 -5.40
N PRO A 27 2.62 5.98 -6.48
CA PRO A 27 3.42 7.20 -6.48
C PRO A 27 2.92 8.16 -5.41
N HIS A 28 3.85 8.80 -4.69
CA HIS A 28 3.56 9.79 -3.65
C HIS A 28 2.47 9.34 -2.67
N SER A 29 2.60 8.13 -2.11
CA SER A 29 1.60 7.54 -1.20
C SER A 29 2.09 7.31 0.22
N ILE A 30 3.38 7.54 0.46
CA ILE A 30 4.06 7.32 1.75
C ILE A 30 5.01 8.48 2.04
N ILE A 31 5.31 8.68 3.32
CA ILE A 31 6.44 9.49 3.77
C ILE A 31 7.60 8.53 4.02
N ASP A 32 8.65 8.59 3.20
CA ASP A 32 9.87 7.81 3.45
C ASP A 32 10.71 8.51 4.52
N GLY A 33 10.71 7.95 5.73
CA GLY A 33 11.40 8.56 6.86
C GLY A 33 12.92 8.64 6.71
N ARG A 34 13.51 7.94 5.73
CA ARG A 34 14.95 7.92 5.47
C ARG A 34 15.43 9.08 4.59
N GLU A 35 14.51 9.81 3.97
CA GLU A 35 14.83 11.01 3.19
C GLU A 35 15.15 12.22 4.09
N PHE A 36 14.86 12.11 5.39
CA PHE A 36 15.08 13.15 6.39
C PHE A 36 16.40 12.95 7.12
N LYS A 37 17.09 14.04 7.43
CA LYS A 37 18.40 14.02 8.13
C LYS A 37 18.24 13.73 9.62
N SER A 38 17.07 14.01 10.20
CA SER A 38 16.78 13.73 11.61
C SER A 38 15.28 13.49 11.86
N LEU A 39 14.97 12.95 13.04
CA LEU A 39 13.58 12.74 13.47
C LEU A 39 12.85 14.07 13.71
N GLU A 40 13.56 15.12 14.11
CA GLU A 40 13.01 16.47 14.29
C GLU A 40 12.59 17.09 12.95
N GLU A 41 13.40 16.89 11.90
CA GLU A 41 13.07 17.33 10.55
C GLU A 41 11.82 16.58 10.03
N LEU A 42 11.78 15.26 10.20
CA LEU A 42 10.61 14.44 9.87
C LEU A 42 9.37 14.88 10.64
N ALA A 43 9.47 15.09 11.96
CA ALA A 43 8.35 15.52 12.79
C ALA A 43 7.83 16.91 12.37
N THR A 44 8.73 17.81 11.98
CA THR A 44 8.37 19.13 11.44
C THR A 44 7.61 18.99 10.13
N TYR A 45 8.09 18.13 9.22
CA TYR A 45 7.42 17.84 7.96
C TYR A 45 6.04 17.23 8.15
N VAL A 46 5.92 16.21 9.01
CA VAL A 46 4.63 15.55 9.32
C VAL A 46 3.63 16.55 9.89
N LYS A 47 4.06 17.46 10.78
CA LYS A 47 3.19 18.54 11.28
C LYS A 47 2.77 19.50 10.17
N ALA A 48 3.67 19.87 9.25
CA ALA A 48 3.32 20.74 8.14
C ALA A 48 2.25 20.09 7.25
N VAL A 49 2.45 18.84 6.84
CA VAL A 49 1.48 18.06 6.04
C VAL A 49 0.15 17.89 6.77
N ALA A 50 0.17 17.56 8.06
CA ALA A 50 -1.06 17.36 8.84
C ALA A 50 -1.91 18.63 9.01
N ASN A 51 -1.29 19.81 8.93
CA ASN A 51 -1.98 21.11 9.04
C ASN A 51 -2.33 21.72 7.67
N ASP A 52 -1.96 21.07 6.57
CA ASP A 52 -2.29 21.49 5.22
C ASP A 52 -3.18 20.42 4.54
N PRO A 53 -4.50 20.65 4.45
CA PRO A 53 -5.43 19.71 3.83
C PRO A 53 -5.10 19.40 2.37
N ILE A 54 -4.47 20.32 1.64
CA ILE A 54 -4.10 20.13 0.24
C ILE A 54 -2.90 19.17 0.20
N ALA A 55 -1.83 19.47 0.93
CA ALA A 55 -0.65 18.61 0.99
C ALA A 55 -1.00 17.19 1.49
N TYR A 56 -1.88 17.06 2.49
CA TYR A 56 -2.36 15.76 2.95
C TYR A 56 -3.14 15.03 1.85
N ALA A 57 -4.03 15.74 1.12
CA ALA A 57 -4.82 15.13 0.06
C ALA A 57 -3.96 14.69 -1.15
N GLU A 58 -2.81 15.31 -1.40
CA GLU A 58 -1.88 14.89 -2.45
C GLU A 58 -1.38 13.46 -2.23
N TYR A 59 -1.15 13.04 -0.99
CA TYR A 59 -0.82 11.65 -0.65
C TYR A 59 -1.90 10.62 -1.00
N HIS A 60 -3.11 11.08 -1.33
CA HIS A 60 -4.23 10.26 -1.74
C HIS A 60 -4.58 10.43 -3.22
N ALA A 61 -3.88 11.29 -3.96
CA ALA A 61 -4.19 11.58 -5.37
C ALA A 61 -4.13 10.33 -6.26
N TRP A 62 -3.20 9.40 -5.98
CA TRP A 62 -3.05 8.14 -6.69
C TRP A 62 -4.33 7.29 -6.71
N ARG A 63 -5.22 7.44 -5.73
CA ARG A 63 -6.49 6.69 -5.65
C ARG A 63 -7.44 7.02 -6.80
N ARG A 64 -7.35 8.22 -7.38
CA ARG A 64 -8.22 8.67 -8.49
C ARG A 64 -7.97 7.89 -9.78
N CYS A 65 -6.76 7.36 -9.94
CA CYS A 65 -6.36 6.61 -11.13
C CYS A 65 -6.61 5.10 -11.01
N GLY A 66 -7.21 4.63 -9.91
CA GLY A 66 -7.37 3.21 -9.61
C GLY A 66 -6.08 2.54 -9.12
N VAL A 67 -6.21 1.34 -8.56
CA VAL A 67 -5.08 0.55 -8.03
C VAL A 67 -4.29 -0.01 -9.21
N MET A 68 -3.19 0.66 -9.60
CA MET A 68 -2.36 0.28 -10.75
C MET A 68 -0.96 -0.17 -10.35
N GLY A 69 -0.28 -0.85 -11.29
CA GLY A 69 1.14 -1.18 -11.18
C GLY A 69 1.49 -2.25 -10.14
N ASN A 70 2.69 -2.14 -9.58
CA ASN A 70 3.25 -3.14 -8.67
C ASN A 70 2.52 -3.21 -7.32
N TYR A 71 1.91 -2.11 -6.88
CA TYR A 71 1.07 -2.13 -5.67
C TYR A 71 -0.13 -3.08 -5.85
N ALA A 72 -0.84 -2.99 -6.99
CA ALA A 72 -1.95 -3.89 -7.30
C ALA A 72 -1.50 -5.36 -7.35
N LYS A 73 -0.37 -5.64 -8.01
CA LYS A 73 0.20 -6.99 -8.13
C LYS A 73 0.63 -7.56 -6.78
N THR A 74 1.31 -6.76 -5.97
CA THR A 74 1.78 -7.20 -4.65
C THR A 74 0.60 -7.42 -3.70
N ARG A 75 -0.43 -6.55 -3.77
CA ARG A 75 -1.68 -6.73 -3.03
C ARG A 75 -2.43 -7.99 -3.44
N SER A 76 -2.53 -8.28 -4.74
CA SER A 76 -3.24 -9.46 -5.25
C SER A 76 -2.54 -10.77 -4.90
N MET A 77 -1.25 -10.75 -4.57
CA MET A 77 -0.49 -11.92 -4.12
C MET A 77 -0.28 -11.98 -2.60
N SER A 78 -0.89 -11.07 -1.84
CA SER A 78 -0.79 -11.02 -0.37
C SER A 78 -1.47 -12.20 0.33
N LEU A 79 -1.15 -12.38 1.62
CA LEU A 79 -1.81 -13.35 2.49
C LEU A 79 -3.32 -13.08 2.64
N ASP A 80 -3.73 -11.80 2.61
CA ASP A 80 -5.14 -11.41 2.76
C ASP A 80 -6.01 -11.93 1.60
N THR A 81 -5.41 -12.10 0.42
CA THR A 81 -6.10 -12.61 -0.78
C THR A 81 -5.91 -14.11 -0.99
N LEU A 82 -5.10 -14.77 -0.16
CA LEU A 82 -4.70 -16.17 -0.35
C LEU A 82 -5.91 -17.10 -0.40
N SER A 83 -6.85 -16.95 0.53
CA SER A 83 -8.07 -17.76 0.58
C SER A 83 -8.91 -17.60 -0.68
N CYS A 84 -9.10 -16.37 -1.16
CA CYS A 84 -9.85 -16.10 -2.39
C CYS A 84 -9.15 -16.70 -3.62
N ARG A 85 -7.84 -16.52 -3.75
CA ARG A 85 -7.06 -17.09 -4.86
C ARG A 85 -7.08 -18.62 -4.87
N LEU A 86 -6.99 -19.24 -3.69
CA LEU A 86 -7.11 -20.67 -3.55
C LEU A 86 -8.52 -21.15 -3.96
N CYS A 87 -9.57 -20.49 -3.46
CA CYS A 87 -10.94 -20.78 -3.83
C CYS A 87 -11.16 -20.66 -5.35
N GLU A 88 -10.62 -19.62 -5.97
CA GLU A 88 -10.68 -19.43 -7.42
C GLU A 88 -9.97 -20.57 -8.16
N ALA A 89 -8.76 -20.93 -7.74
CA ALA A 89 -8.00 -22.03 -8.34
C ALA A 89 -8.72 -23.38 -8.21
N VAL A 90 -9.33 -23.65 -7.05
CA VAL A 90 -10.13 -24.87 -6.80
C VAL A 90 -11.41 -24.86 -7.63
N SER A 91 -12.11 -23.73 -7.69
CA SER A 91 -13.32 -23.56 -8.50
C SER A 91 -13.06 -23.82 -9.99
N ARG A 92 -11.96 -23.30 -10.53
CA ARG A 92 -11.54 -23.55 -11.92
C ARG A 92 -11.26 -25.03 -12.23
N LYS A 93 -10.99 -25.85 -11.21
CA LYS A 93 -10.78 -27.30 -11.35
C LYS A 93 -12.06 -28.13 -11.15
N GLY A 94 -13.23 -27.50 -11.11
CA GLY A 94 -14.51 -28.17 -10.88
C GLY A 94 -14.98 -28.13 -9.42
N GLY A 95 -14.23 -27.48 -8.53
CA GLY A 95 -14.60 -27.29 -7.13
C GLY A 95 -14.95 -28.61 -6.44
N ARG A 96 -16.11 -28.65 -5.78
CA ARG A 96 -16.63 -29.85 -5.11
C ARG A 96 -17.08 -30.94 -6.09
N SER A 97 -17.22 -30.61 -7.37
CA SER A 97 -17.70 -31.52 -8.42
C SER A 97 -16.56 -32.04 -9.31
N ALA A 98 -15.30 -31.74 -8.96
CA ALA A 98 -14.14 -32.28 -9.66
C ALA A 98 -14.17 -33.82 -9.56
N ARG A 99 -14.27 -34.51 -10.71
CA ARG A 99 -14.21 -35.98 -10.75
C ARG A 99 -12.85 -36.43 -10.21
N SER A 100 -12.88 -37.36 -9.25
CA SER A 100 -11.69 -38.00 -8.67
C SER A 100 -10.87 -38.72 -9.72
#